data_AF-R7HX40-F1
#
_entry.id   AF-R7HX40-F1
#
_cell.length_a   1.000
_cell.length_b   1.000
_cell.length_c   1.000
_cell.angle_alpha   90.00
_cell.angle_beta   90.00
_cell.angle_gamma   90.00
#
_symmetry.space_group_name_H-M   'P 1'
#
loop_
_entity.id
_entity.type
_entity.pdbx_description
1 polymer ?
#
loop_
_entity_poly.entity_id
_entity_poly.type
_entity_poly.pdbx_seq_one_letter_code
_entity_poly.pdbx_strand_id
1 'polypeptide(L)'
;MDVNQKELAAILGVTDRRIRQLKQEFGLFEQSMSAGKAKKNYCLEKCVPEYINYKLDAEMQQGTSCNREKEQAEHEQIKKKISMLKLRKLRRELHEARDVEEFLTDMLVNFKNKLLNLPQKTAPLITGEDDINVVTKLLEKEVLAALDELSEYDPYKIDKETVAQLFEDEDEDEENE
;
A
#
# COMPACT_ATOMS: atom_id res chain seq x y z
N MET A 1 -3.87 16.43 -53.04
CA MET A 1 -4.20 17.88 -53.21
C MET A 1 -3.05 18.72 -52.67
N ASP A 2 -2.61 19.73 -53.42
CA ASP A 2 -1.54 20.64 -53.00
C ASP A 2 -2.13 21.90 -52.37
N VAL A 3 -1.75 22.22 -51.13
CA VAL A 3 -2.27 23.38 -50.38
C VAL A 3 -1.16 24.35 -50.00
N ASN A 4 -1.48 25.64 -49.89
CA ASN A 4 -0.54 26.64 -49.40
C ASN A 4 -0.38 26.56 -47.87
N GLN A 5 0.68 27.15 -47.33
CA GLN A 5 0.98 27.15 -45.89
C GLN A 5 -0.20 27.66 -45.03
N LYS A 6 -0.87 28.72 -45.47
CA LYS A 6 -2.02 29.31 -44.77
C LYS A 6 -3.25 28.39 -44.76
N GLU A 7 -3.45 27.66 -45.86
CA GLU A 7 -4.55 26.72 -45.99
C GLU A 7 -4.27 25.47 -45.16
N LEU A 8 -3.02 24.98 -45.16
CA LEU A 8 -2.60 23.90 -44.27
C LEU A 8 -2.75 24.28 -42.79
N ALA A 9 -2.41 25.53 -42.43
CA ALA A 9 -2.61 26.07 -41.07
C ALA A 9 -4.08 26.07 -40.67
N ALA A 10 -4.95 26.55 -41.55
CA ALA A 10 -6.39 26.55 -41.33
C ALA A 10 -6.97 25.13 -41.21
N ILE A 11 -6.53 24.19 -42.05
CA ILE A 11 -7.02 22.80 -42.05
C ILE A 11 -6.56 22.04 -40.78
N LEU A 12 -5.30 22.23 -40.36
CA LEU A 12 -4.74 21.57 -39.17
C LEU A 12 -5.09 22.29 -37.86
N GLY A 13 -5.77 23.44 -37.92
CA GLY A 13 -6.16 24.23 -36.75
C GLY A 13 -4.97 24.84 -35.98
N VAL A 14 -3.86 25.14 -36.67
CA VAL A 14 -2.63 25.69 -36.06
C VAL A 14 -2.22 27.00 -36.71
N THR A 15 -1.29 27.72 -36.09
CA THR A 15 -0.76 28.97 -36.67
C THR A 15 0.27 28.69 -37.77
N ASP A 16 0.37 29.60 -38.75
CA ASP A 16 1.41 29.58 -39.79
C ASP A 16 2.82 29.42 -39.20
N ARG A 17 3.08 30.09 -38.07
CA ARG A 17 4.35 30.01 -37.34
C ARG A 17 4.63 28.59 -36.85
N ARG A 18 3.60 27.91 -36.33
CA ARG A 18 3.73 26.53 -35.83
C ARG A 18 4.05 25.55 -36.95
N ILE A 19 3.49 25.71 -38.15
CA ILE A 19 3.83 24.89 -39.31
C ILE A 19 5.31 25.04 -39.70
N ARG A 20 5.83 26.29 -39.70
CA ARG A 20 7.26 26.53 -39.98
C ARG A 20 8.15 25.91 -38.92
N GLN A 21 7.76 26.05 -37.67
CA GLN A 21 8.49 25.48 -36.54
C GLN A 21 8.54 23.95 -36.65
N LEU A 22 7.41 23.28 -36.85
CA LEU A 22 7.34 21.83 -36.97
C LEU A 22 8.15 21.30 -38.16
N LYS A 23 8.17 22.05 -39.26
CA LYS A 23 9.01 21.73 -40.42
C LYS A 23 10.50 21.92 -40.15
N GLN A 24 10.89 22.97 -39.44
CA GLN A 24 12.31 23.27 -39.14
C GLN A 24 12.88 22.37 -38.05
N GLU A 25 12.12 22.11 -37.00
CA GLU A 25 12.56 21.36 -35.82
C GLU A 25 12.41 19.84 -36.01
N PHE A 26 11.33 19.39 -36.66
CA PHE A 26 10.99 17.96 -36.75
C PHE A 26 10.95 17.43 -38.19
N GLY A 27 11.25 18.26 -39.19
CA GLY A 27 11.24 17.84 -40.60
C GLY A 27 9.86 17.49 -41.17
N LEU A 28 8.79 17.83 -40.45
CA LEU A 28 7.41 17.49 -40.81
C LEU A 28 6.91 18.31 -42.00
N PHE A 29 5.91 17.77 -42.71
CA PHE A 29 5.20 18.36 -43.85
C PHE A 29 5.96 18.30 -45.18
N GLU A 30 5.79 17.19 -45.89
CA GLU A 30 6.32 16.98 -47.23
C GLU A 30 5.76 18.02 -48.24
N GLN A 31 6.67 18.67 -48.97
CA GLN A 31 6.32 19.59 -50.06
C GLN A 31 6.08 18.84 -51.35
N SER A 32 5.15 19.33 -52.17
CA SER A 32 4.89 18.72 -53.47
C SER A 32 6.05 18.98 -54.44
N MET A 33 6.51 17.91 -55.08
CA MET A 33 7.59 17.94 -56.06
C MET A 33 6.99 17.87 -57.46
N SER A 34 7.34 18.81 -58.33
CA SER A 34 6.99 18.75 -59.75
C SER A 34 8.21 19.14 -60.57
N ALA A 35 8.65 18.24 -61.47
CA ALA A 35 9.82 18.43 -62.34
C ALA A 35 11.13 18.79 -61.59
N GLY A 36 11.43 18.10 -60.49
CA GLY A 36 12.72 18.21 -59.79
C GLY A 36 12.96 19.51 -59.01
N LYS A 37 11.96 20.39 -58.87
CA LYS A 37 12.00 21.59 -58.02
C LYS A 37 10.87 21.57 -57.00
N ALA A 38 11.20 21.82 -55.73
CA ALA A 38 10.22 21.90 -54.66
C ALA A 38 9.28 23.10 -54.90
N LYS A 39 7.98 22.85 -55.01
CA LYS A 39 6.98 23.93 -54.94
C LYS A 39 6.83 24.34 -53.48
N LYS A 40 6.46 25.61 -53.25
CA LYS A 40 6.09 26.12 -51.91
C LYS A 40 4.76 25.54 -51.37
N ASN A 41 4.24 24.50 -52.02
CA ASN A 41 2.95 23.90 -51.70
C ASN A 41 3.16 22.57 -50.99
N TYR A 42 2.23 22.23 -50.11
CA TYR A 42 2.30 21.06 -49.24
C TYR A 42 1.36 19.96 -49.74
N CYS A 43 1.81 18.72 -49.67
CA CYS A 43 1.00 17.54 -50.00
C CYS A 43 0.05 17.24 -48.84
N LEU A 44 -1.21 17.67 -48.93
CA LEU A 44 -2.18 17.54 -47.84
C LEU A 44 -2.34 16.09 -47.36
N GLU A 45 -2.38 15.14 -48.29
CA GLU A 45 -2.57 13.70 -48.02
C GLU A 45 -1.49 13.10 -47.13
N LYS A 46 -0.27 13.64 -47.16
CA LYS A 46 0.84 13.19 -46.32
C LYS A 46 0.98 14.03 -45.05
N CYS A 47 0.78 15.34 -45.18
CA CYS A 47 0.91 16.30 -44.10
C CYS A 47 -0.09 16.07 -42.96
N VAL A 48 -1.32 15.64 -43.27
CA VAL A 48 -2.36 15.41 -42.25
C VAL A 48 -2.04 14.20 -41.38
N PRO A 49 -1.76 12.99 -41.93
CA PRO A 49 -1.32 11.85 -41.13
C PRO A 49 -0.05 12.11 -40.32
N GLU A 50 0.95 12.78 -40.89
CA GLU A 50 2.20 13.16 -40.19
C GLU A 50 1.92 13.99 -38.93
N TYR A 51 1.03 14.98 -39.03
CA TYR A 51 0.68 15.82 -37.89
C TYR A 51 -0.13 15.08 -36.83
N ILE A 52 -1.05 14.21 -37.24
CA ILE A 52 -1.83 13.38 -36.33
C ILE A 52 -0.90 12.44 -35.55
N ASN A 53 0.02 11.76 -36.23
CA ASN A 53 0.98 10.85 -35.58
C ASN A 53 1.90 11.61 -34.61
N TYR A 54 2.42 12.77 -35.01
CA TYR A 54 3.20 13.62 -34.11
C TYR A 54 2.45 14.00 -32.83
N LYS A 55 1.15 14.29 -32.95
CA LYS A 55 0.30 14.62 -31.80
C LYS A 55 0.03 13.42 -30.92
N LEU A 56 -0.27 12.26 -31.50
CA LEU A 56 -0.47 11.01 -30.77
C LEU A 56 0.79 10.58 -30.03
N ASP A 57 1.97 10.68 -30.65
CA ASP A 57 3.25 10.34 -30.03
C ASP A 57 3.56 11.28 -28.85
N ALA A 58 3.29 12.58 -29.01
CA ALA A 58 3.46 13.56 -27.93
C ALA A 58 2.49 13.31 -26.76
N GLU A 59 1.23 12.95 -27.04
CA GLU A 59 0.22 12.64 -26.02
C GLU A 59 0.50 11.29 -25.33
N MET A 60 0.98 10.28 -26.06
CA MET A 60 1.39 8.99 -25.47
C MET A 60 2.62 9.12 -24.58
N GLN A 61 3.62 9.91 -24.96
CA GLN A 61 4.81 10.15 -24.14
C GLN A 61 4.47 10.94 -22.87
N GLN A 62 3.64 11.99 -22.98
CA GLN A 62 3.21 12.77 -21.81
C GLN A 62 2.25 11.99 -20.90
N GLY A 63 1.33 11.22 -21.49
CA GLY A 63 0.40 10.36 -20.76
C GLY A 63 1.13 9.24 -20.00
N THR A 64 2.08 8.58 -20.64
CA THR A 64 2.90 7.51 -20.01
C THR A 64 3.80 8.06 -18.90
N SER A 65 4.45 9.22 -19.10
CA SER A 65 5.28 9.84 -18.06
C SER A 65 4.46 10.29 -16.84
N CYS A 66 3.32 10.95 -17.09
CA CYS A 66 2.42 11.42 -16.04
C CYS A 66 1.77 10.24 -15.29
N ASN A 67 1.48 9.14 -15.97
CA ASN A 67 0.95 7.94 -15.32
C ASN A 67 2.02 7.26 -14.45
N ARG A 68 3.24 7.08 -14.98
CA ARG A 68 4.34 6.46 -14.23
C ARG A 68 4.72 7.27 -12.98
N GLU A 69 4.77 8.60 -13.08
CA GLU A 69 5.03 9.46 -11.92
C GLU A 69 3.94 9.36 -10.85
N LYS A 70 2.66 9.25 -11.26
CA LYS A 70 1.55 9.07 -10.33
C LYS A 70 1.58 7.72 -9.65
N GLU A 71 1.79 6.64 -10.42
CA GLU A 71 1.89 5.28 -9.89
C GLU A 71 3.08 5.17 -8.93
N GLN A 72 4.25 5.77 -9.26
CA GLN A 72 5.40 5.83 -8.36
C GLN A 72 5.12 6.61 -7.07
N ALA A 73 4.44 7.76 -7.17
CA ALA A 73 4.07 8.55 -5.99
C ALA A 73 3.06 7.82 -5.09
N GLU A 74 2.10 7.10 -5.66
CA GLU A 74 1.18 6.24 -4.92
C GLU A 74 1.90 5.08 -4.24
N HIS A 75 2.83 4.44 -4.96
CA HIS A 75 3.66 3.36 -4.43
C HIS A 75 4.52 3.85 -3.25
N GLU A 76 5.19 4.99 -3.37
CA GLU A 76 6.00 5.57 -2.29
C GLU A 76 5.15 5.93 -1.07
N GLN A 77 3.92 6.44 -1.29
CA GLN A 77 2.97 6.69 -0.21
C GLN A 77 2.55 5.42 0.51
N ILE A 78 2.35 4.32 -0.23
CA ILE A 78 2.02 3.01 0.34
C ILE A 78 3.22 2.47 1.13
N LYS A 79 4.42 2.48 0.57
CA LYS A 79 5.66 2.06 1.25
C LYS A 79 5.83 2.84 2.57
N LYS A 80 5.65 4.16 2.54
CA LYS A 80 5.67 5.00 3.76
C LYS A 80 4.61 4.59 4.80
N LYS A 81 3.40 4.23 4.37
CA LYS A 81 2.34 3.74 5.28
C LYS A 81 2.71 2.39 5.89
N ILE A 82 3.25 1.48 5.08
CA ILE A 82 3.73 0.17 5.54
C ILE A 82 4.83 0.37 6.58
N SER A 83 5.85 1.19 6.31
CA SER A 83 6.92 1.47 7.27
C SER A 83 6.38 2.11 8.57
N MET A 84 5.37 2.98 8.48
CA MET A 84 4.70 3.53 9.66
C MET A 84 3.96 2.46 10.48
N LEU A 85 3.27 1.52 9.82
CA LEU A 85 2.59 0.41 10.50
C LEU A 85 3.60 -0.56 11.13
N LYS A 86 4.69 -0.88 10.43
CA LYS A 86 5.81 -1.67 10.98
C LYS A 86 6.41 -1.00 12.22
N LEU A 87 6.66 0.31 12.17
CA LEU A 87 7.15 1.06 13.33
C LEU A 87 6.17 1.00 14.52
N ARG A 88 4.86 1.06 14.27
CA ARG A 88 3.84 0.92 15.31
C ARG A 88 3.77 -0.50 15.89
N LYS A 89 3.91 -1.54 15.05
CA LYS A 89 4.01 -2.95 15.49
C LYS A 89 5.26 -3.15 16.34
N LEU A 90 6.41 -2.58 15.95
CA LEU A 90 7.63 -2.58 16.78
C LEU A 90 7.48 -1.85 18.12
N ARG A 91 6.71 -0.75 18.14
CA ARG A 91 6.34 -0.03 19.37
C ARG A 91 5.30 -0.77 20.22
N ARG A 92 4.79 -1.92 19.76
CA ARG A 92 3.72 -2.71 20.38
C ARG A 92 2.42 -1.93 20.57
N GLU A 93 2.14 -1.04 19.63
CA GLU A 93 0.86 -0.33 19.55
C GLU A 93 -0.18 -1.12 18.73
N LEU A 94 0.27 -2.15 17.99
CA LEU A 94 -0.54 -2.95 17.10
C LEU A 94 -0.20 -4.43 17.30
N HIS A 95 -1.23 -5.24 17.56
CA HIS A 95 -1.13 -6.70 17.61
C HIS A 95 -2.07 -7.28 16.56
N GLU A 96 -1.74 -8.47 16.06
CA GLU A 96 -2.66 -9.19 15.19
C GLU A 96 -3.85 -9.72 15.99
N ALA A 97 -5.05 -9.59 15.43
CA ALA A 97 -6.27 -10.02 16.10
C ALA A 97 -6.22 -11.52 16.48
N ARG A 98 -5.60 -12.34 15.63
CA ARG A 98 -5.40 -13.77 15.85
C ARG A 98 -4.51 -14.06 17.06
N ASP A 99 -3.38 -13.35 17.16
CA ASP A 99 -2.43 -13.50 18.26
C ASP A 99 -3.06 -13.07 19.59
N VAL A 100 -3.82 -11.97 19.57
CA VAL A 100 -4.58 -11.51 20.75
C VAL A 100 -5.64 -12.53 21.15
N GLU A 101 -6.40 -13.07 20.19
CA GLU A 101 -7.44 -14.07 20.46
C GLU A 101 -6.86 -15.32 21.12
N GLU A 102 -5.76 -15.84 20.59
CA GLU A 102 -5.11 -17.04 21.14
C GLU A 102 -4.59 -16.80 22.55
N PHE A 103 -3.89 -15.67 22.77
CA PHE A 103 -3.37 -15.30 24.08
C PHE A 103 -4.48 -15.17 25.13
N LEU A 104 -5.58 -14.47 24.79
CA LEU A 104 -6.72 -14.33 25.69
C LEU A 104 -7.43 -15.66 25.93
N THR A 105 -7.52 -16.51 24.91
CA THR A 105 -8.12 -17.84 25.04
C THR A 105 -7.34 -18.69 26.02
N ASP A 106 -6.01 -18.73 25.90
CA ASP A 106 -5.15 -19.48 26.82
C ASP A 106 -5.26 -18.97 28.25
N MET A 107 -5.26 -17.65 28.46
CA MET A 107 -5.45 -17.02 29.77
C MET A 107 -6.80 -17.44 30.39
N LEU A 108 -7.89 -17.40 29.62
CA LEU A 108 -9.22 -17.79 30.09
C LEU A 108 -9.34 -19.28 30.38
N VAL A 109 -8.70 -20.13 29.57
CA VAL A 109 -8.67 -21.58 29.78
C VAL A 109 -7.93 -21.92 31.08
N ASN A 110 -6.79 -21.29 31.34
CA ASN A 110 -6.02 -21.48 32.57
C ASN A 110 -6.83 -21.04 33.79
N PHE A 111 -7.42 -19.85 33.73
CA PHE A 111 -8.30 -19.34 34.79
C PHE A 111 -9.47 -20.29 35.08
N LYS A 112 -10.16 -20.77 34.03
CA LYS A 112 -11.24 -21.75 34.16
C LYS A 112 -10.76 -23.03 34.84
N ASN A 113 -9.61 -23.58 34.44
CA ASN A 113 -9.06 -24.79 35.04
C ASN A 113 -8.76 -24.60 36.53
N LYS A 114 -8.25 -23.43 36.92
CA LYS A 114 -7.97 -23.10 38.32
C LYS A 114 -9.24 -23.01 39.16
N LEU A 115 -10.29 -22.37 38.64
CA LEU A 115 -11.60 -22.34 39.30
C LEU A 115 -12.20 -23.73 39.48
N LEU A 116 -12.08 -24.60 38.48
CA LEU A 116 -12.55 -25.99 38.58
C LEU A 116 -11.75 -26.81 39.60
N ASN A 117 -10.46 -26.50 39.75
CA ASN A 117 -9.57 -27.16 40.72
C ASN A 117 -9.71 -26.59 42.15
N LEU A 118 -10.24 -25.37 42.30
CA LEU A 118 -10.37 -24.69 43.59
C LEU A 118 -11.17 -25.54 44.60
N PRO A 119 -12.38 -26.05 44.28
CA PRO A 119 -13.14 -26.89 45.22
C PRO A 119 -12.39 -28.15 45.65
N GLN A 120 -11.68 -28.81 44.73
CA GLN A 120 -10.92 -30.02 45.06
C GLN A 120 -9.76 -29.72 46.01
N LYS A 121 -9.15 -28.54 45.89
CA LYS A 121 -8.05 -28.10 46.73
C LYS A 121 -8.51 -27.56 48.08
N THR A 122 -9.63 -26.82 48.13
CA THR A 122 -10.13 -26.18 49.36
C THR A 122 -11.01 -27.09 50.20
N ALA A 123 -11.77 -28.03 49.60
CA ALA A 123 -12.66 -28.89 50.36
C ALA A 123 -11.97 -29.69 51.49
N PRO A 124 -10.79 -30.32 51.30
CA PRO A 124 -10.09 -31.00 52.39
C PRO A 124 -9.60 -30.07 53.50
N LEU A 125 -9.27 -28.82 53.16
CA LEU A 125 -8.78 -27.80 54.11
C LEU A 125 -9.90 -27.19 54.94
N ILE A 126 -11.11 -27.16 54.38
CA ILE A 126 -12.33 -26.68 55.06
C ILE A 126 -12.95 -27.81 55.88
N THR A 127 -12.72 -29.07 55.50
CA THR A 127 -13.26 -30.24 56.21
C THR A 127 -12.62 -30.34 57.60
N GLY A 128 -13.39 -29.97 58.62
CA GLY A 128 -12.94 -29.96 60.02
C GLY A 128 -12.61 -28.58 60.58
N GLU A 129 -12.80 -27.51 59.81
CA GLU A 129 -12.74 -26.14 60.33
C GLU A 129 -14.11 -25.64 60.77
N ASP A 130 -14.22 -25.22 62.03
CA ASP A 130 -15.46 -24.73 62.64
C ASP A 130 -15.53 -23.18 62.66
N ASP A 131 -14.41 -22.49 62.46
CA ASP A 131 -14.37 -21.02 62.40
C ASP A 131 -14.65 -20.51 60.99
N ILE A 132 -15.83 -19.92 60.81
CA ILE A 132 -16.28 -19.31 59.56
C ILE A 132 -15.28 -18.26 59.04
N ASN A 133 -14.65 -17.47 59.93
CA ASN A 133 -13.69 -16.46 59.49
C ASN A 133 -12.44 -17.08 58.86
N VAL A 134 -12.02 -18.26 59.34
CA VAL A 134 -10.87 -18.99 58.79
C VAL A 134 -11.23 -19.53 57.40
N VAL A 135 -12.43 -20.13 57.28
CA VAL A 135 -12.96 -20.65 56.01
C VAL A 135 -13.10 -19.54 54.96
N THR A 136 -13.68 -18.40 55.32
CA THR A 136 -13.84 -17.25 54.41
C THR A 136 -12.49 -16.72 53.93
N LYS A 137 -11.52 -16.52 54.82
CA LYS A 137 -10.17 -16.07 54.45
C LYS A 137 -9.46 -17.05 53.50
N LEU A 138 -9.64 -18.35 53.72
CA LEU A 138 -9.06 -19.37 52.85
C LEU A 138 -9.65 -19.31 51.44
N LEU A 139 -10.98 -19.21 51.34
CA LEU A 139 -11.67 -19.09 50.04
C LEU A 139 -11.30 -17.79 49.33
N GLU A 140 -11.30 -16.66 50.04
CA GLU A 140 -10.89 -15.36 49.49
C GLU A 140 -9.46 -15.42 48.94
N LYS A 141 -8.53 -16.03 49.68
CA LYS A 141 -7.15 -16.21 49.23
C LYS A 141 -7.06 -17.00 47.92
N GLU A 142 -7.78 -18.12 47.81
CA GLU A 142 -7.73 -18.94 46.60
C GLU A 142 -8.44 -18.27 45.41
N VAL A 143 -9.51 -17.51 45.65
CA VAL A 143 -10.17 -16.70 44.60
C VAL A 143 -9.24 -15.58 44.12
N LEU A 144 -8.58 -14.85 45.04
CA LEU A 144 -7.61 -13.82 44.68
C LEU A 144 -6.44 -14.42 43.87
N ALA A 145 -5.92 -15.58 44.28
CA ALA A 145 -4.86 -16.27 43.54
C ALA A 145 -5.29 -16.73 42.13
N ALA A 146 -6.59 -17.02 41.92
CA ALA A 146 -7.12 -17.28 40.59
C ALA A 146 -7.25 -15.97 39.77
N LEU A 147 -7.67 -14.87 40.40
CA LEU A 147 -7.80 -13.55 39.75
C LEU A 147 -6.44 -12.91 39.40
N ASP A 148 -5.40 -13.14 40.21
CA ASP A 148 -4.06 -12.62 39.96
C ASP A 148 -3.52 -13.11 38.61
N GLU A 149 -3.89 -14.30 38.16
CA GLU A 149 -3.50 -14.84 36.84
C GLU A 149 -4.10 -14.07 35.67
N LEU A 150 -5.27 -13.44 35.85
CA LEU A 150 -5.84 -12.52 34.86
C LEU A 150 -5.13 -11.16 34.87
N SER A 151 -4.48 -10.81 35.98
CA SER A 151 -3.78 -9.53 36.13
C SER A 151 -2.37 -9.52 35.52
N GLU A 152 -1.79 -10.69 35.26
CA GLU A 152 -0.49 -10.87 34.61
C GLU A 152 -0.56 -10.69 33.07
N TYR A 153 -1.19 -9.61 32.62
CA TYR A 153 -1.20 -9.23 31.21
C TYR A 153 0.19 -8.72 30.78
N ASP A 154 0.85 -9.48 29.91
CA ASP A 154 2.15 -9.11 29.34
C ASP A 154 2.03 -8.96 27.80
N PRO A 155 1.99 -7.71 27.28
CA PRO A 155 1.97 -7.45 25.84
C PRO A 155 3.14 -8.08 25.08
N TYR A 156 4.26 -8.36 25.76
CA TYR A 156 5.46 -8.97 25.16
C TYR A 156 5.23 -10.43 24.75
N LYS A 157 4.15 -11.07 25.23
CA LYS A 157 3.85 -12.48 24.96
C LYS A 157 2.80 -12.69 23.87
N ILE A 158 2.24 -11.61 23.33
CA ILE A 158 1.16 -11.67 22.33
C ILE A 158 1.74 -11.93 20.95
N ASP A 159 2.70 -11.11 20.51
CA ASP A 159 3.26 -11.22 19.17
C ASP A 159 4.12 -12.47 19.03
N LYS A 160 3.72 -13.36 18.12
CA LYS A 160 4.49 -14.57 17.77
C LYS A 160 5.53 -14.32 16.69
N GLU A 161 5.31 -13.27 15.91
CA GLU A 161 6.15 -12.90 14.79
C GLU A 161 7.41 -12.19 15.27
N THR A 162 8.56 -12.65 14.76
CA THR A 162 9.85 -12.03 15.11
C THR A 162 10.07 -10.75 14.33
N VAL A 163 10.82 -9.82 14.91
CA VAL A 163 11.21 -8.56 14.25
C VAL A 163 11.85 -8.80 12.88
N ALA A 164 12.53 -9.93 12.69
CA ALA A 164 13.13 -10.31 11.41
C ALA A 164 12.09 -10.54 10.30
N GLN A 165 11.00 -11.26 10.60
CA GLN A 165 9.93 -11.57 9.64
C GLN A 165 9.20 -10.31 9.14
N LEU A 166 9.13 -9.25 9.96
CA LEU A 166 8.50 -7.98 9.57
C LEU A 166 9.26 -7.21 8.47
N PHE A 167 10.53 -7.54 8.21
CA PHE A 167 11.36 -6.84 7.24
C PHE A 167 11.79 -7.72 6.05
N GLU A 168 11.62 -9.05 6.13
CA GLU A 168 11.95 -9.97 5.03
C GLU A 168 11.13 -9.72 3.75
N ASP A 169 9.89 -9.22 3.87
CA ASP A 169 9.01 -8.95 2.72
C ASP A 169 9.43 -7.74 1.84
N GLU A 170 10.39 -6.91 2.26
CA GLU A 170 10.79 -5.71 1.47
C GLU A 170 11.93 -5.97 0.47
N ASP A 171 12.72 -7.03 0.67
CA ASP A 171 13.92 -7.28 -0.15
C ASP A 171 13.61 -8.07 -1.45
N GLU A 172 12.45 -8.74 -1.55
CA GLU A 172 12.08 -9.51 -2.76
C GLU A 172 11.53 -8.63 -3.90
N ASP A 173 11.01 -7.44 -3.59
CA ASP A 173 10.43 -6.53 -4.59
C ASP A 173 11.47 -5.63 -5.28
N GLU A 174 12.68 -5.48 -4.71
CA GLU A 174 13.75 -4.66 -5.32
C GLU A 174 14.56 -5.42 -6.39
N GLU A 175 14.46 -6.75 -6.49
CA GLU A 175 15.21 -7.54 -7.47
C GLU A 175 14.50 -7.72 -8.84
N ASN A 176 13.25 -7.27 -8.99
CA ASN A 176 12.43 -7.54 -10.18
C ASN A 176 12.05 -6.31 -11.04
N GLU A 177 12.63 -5.12 -10.82
CA GLU A 177 12.47 -3.94 -11.71
C GLU A 177 13.69 -3.65 -12.61
#